data_AF-A0A0B6Y6X6-F1
#
_entry.id   AF-A0A0B6Y6X6-F1
#
_cell.length_a   1.000
_cell.length_b   1.000
_cell.length_c   1.000
_cell.angle_alpha   90.00
_cell.angle_beta   90.00
_cell.angle_gamma   90.00
#
_symmetry.space_group_name_H-M   'P 1'
#
loop_
_entity.id
_entity.type
_entity.pdbx_description
1 polymer ?
#
loop_
_entity_poly.entity_id
_entity_poly.type
_entity_poly.pdbx_seq_one_letter_code
_entity_poly.pdbx_strand_id
1 'polypeptide(L)' 'RVTGNFVRKWNVPLWKHLFKELLNVSSCDRQPDLSSLRAEFEKYFIDNLIPAYNSWTKEIKSLQTCD' A
#
# COMPACT_ATOMS: atom_id res chain seq x y z
N ARG A 1 -10.44 9.25 24.86
CA ARG A 1 -10.39 9.59 23.41
C ARG A 1 -8.98 9.26 22.93
N VAL A 2 -8.76 8.17 22.22
CA VAL A 2 -7.42 7.80 21.73
C VAL A 2 -7.13 8.67 20.51
N THR A 3 -6.51 9.83 20.72
CA THR A 3 -5.90 10.63 19.64
C THR A 3 -4.47 10.14 19.45
N GLY A 4 -4.30 8.90 18.98
CA GLY A 4 -3.02 8.42 18.54
C GLY A 4 -2.67 9.06 17.20
N ASN A 5 -1.43 9.54 17.02
CA ASN A 5 -0.94 9.95 15.71
C ASN A 5 -1.11 8.76 14.74
N PHE A 6 -2.06 8.87 13.82
CA PHE A 6 -2.23 7.90 12.75
C PHE A 6 -1.10 8.12 11.74
N VAL A 7 0.08 7.58 12.05
CA VAL A 7 1.21 7.59 11.13
C VAL A 7 0.91 6.61 10.00
N ARG A 8 0.43 7.14 8.87
CA ARG A 8 0.24 6.38 7.64
C ARG A 8 1.59 5.85 7.17
N LYS A 9 1.84 4.56 7.37
CA LYS A 9 3.03 3.85 6.84
C LYS A 9 2.83 3.49 5.36
N TRP A 10 2.64 4.50 4.52
CA TRP A 10 2.52 4.28 3.08
C TRP A 10 3.89 4.04 2.47
N ASN A 11 3.95 3.22 1.41
CA ASN A 11 5.14 3.14 0.57
C ASN A 11 5.24 4.39 -0.30
N VAL A 12 5.75 5.48 0.29
CA VAL A 12 5.84 6.79 -0.34
C VAL A 12 6.57 6.75 -1.70
N PRO A 13 7.69 6.02 -1.87
CA PRO A 13 8.32 5.86 -3.19
C PRO A 13 7.37 5.28 -4.25
N LEU A 14 6.66 4.20 -3.93
CA LEU A 14 5.73 3.54 -4.86
C LEU A 14 4.59 4.47 -5.30
N TRP A 15 3.99 5.18 -4.35
CA TRP A 15 2.95 6.16 -4.66
C TRP A 15 3.47 7.34 -5.49
N LYS A 16 4.67 7.85 -5.19
CA LYS A 16 5.29 8.91 -5.98
C LYS A 16 5.57 8.45 -7.41
N HIS A 17 5.99 7.20 -7.60
CA HIS A 17 6.20 6.65 -8.94
C HIS A 17 4.89 6.59 -9.72
N LEU A 18 3.81 6.06 -9.13
CA LEU A 18 2.49 6.03 -9.74
C LEU A 18 2.03 7.42 -10.21
N PHE A 19 2.10 8.42 -9.31
CA PHE A 19 1.69 9.77 -9.66
C PHE A 19 2.59 10.42 -10.70
N LYS A 20 3.89 10.11 -10.68
CA LYS A 20 4.81 10.59 -11.70
C LYS A 20 4.38 10.08 -13.08
N GLU A 21 4.17 8.78 -13.23
CA GLU A 21 3.85 8.17 -14.53
C GLU A 21 2.46 8.58 -15.05
N LEU A 22 1.45 8.64 -14.17
CA LEU A 22 0.07 8.94 -14.59
C LEU A 22 -0.20 10.43 -14.84
N LEU A 23 0.49 11.34 -14.13
CA LEU A 23 0.22 12.78 -14.22
C LEU A 23 1.19 13.52 -15.15
N ASN A 24 2.32 12.91 -15.53
CA ASN A 24 3.36 13.55 -16.34
C ASN A 24 3.55 12.82 -17.67
N VAL A 25 2.44 12.51 -18.34
CA VAL A 25 2.46 11.84 -19.65
C VAL A 25 2.99 12.82 -20.71
N SER A 26 4.10 12.45 -21.36
CA SER A 26 4.83 13.35 -22.26
C SER A 26 4.14 13.61 -23.60
N SER A 27 3.35 12.67 -24.11
CA SER A 27 2.55 12.80 -25.34
C SER A 27 1.49 11.70 -25.42
N CYS A 28 0.51 11.86 -26.30
CA CYS A 28 -0.55 10.86 -26.50
C CYS A 28 -0.03 9.49 -26.94
N ASP A 29 1.07 9.45 -27.70
CA ASP A 29 1.68 8.21 -28.20
C ASP A 29 2.53 7.49 -27.15
N ARG A 30 2.90 8.18 -26.07
CA ARG A 30 3.76 7.66 -24.99
C ARG A 30 2.95 7.49 -23.71
N GLN A 31 1.99 6.58 -23.74
CA GLN A 31 1.20 6.22 -22.58
C GLN A 31 2.05 5.41 -21.57
N PRO A 32 1.81 5.59 -20.27
CA PRO A 32 2.49 4.79 -19.24
C PRO A 32 2.03 3.32 -19.29
N ASP A 33 2.93 2.41 -18.95
CA ASP A 33 2.62 0.98 -18.86
C ASP A 33 1.85 0.67 -17.56
N LEU A 34 0.54 0.57 -17.70
CA LEU A 34 -0.36 0.26 -16.58
C LEU A 34 -0.17 -1.16 -16.02
N SER A 35 0.30 -2.10 -16.83
CA SER A 35 0.50 -3.50 -16.39
C SER A 35 1.67 -3.59 -15.42
N SER A 36 2.77 -2.90 -15.75
CA SER A 36 3.94 -2.80 -14.87
C SER A 36 3.60 -2.07 -13.58
N LEU A 37 2.91 -0.92 -13.66
CA LEU A 37 2.45 -0.19 -12.48
C LEU A 37 1.57 -1.05 -11.58
N ARG A 38 0.61 -1.82 -12.15
CA ARG A 38 -0.23 -2.74 -11.37
C ARG A 38 0.60 -3.81 -10.67
N ALA A 39 1.56 -4.41 -11.38
CA ALA A 39 2.39 -5.49 -10.84
C ALA A 39 3.22 -5.03 -9.63
N GLU A 40 3.74 -3.81 -9.63
CA GLU A 40 4.46 -3.25 -8.48
C GLU A 40 3.59 -3.11 -7.24
N PHE A 41 2.34 -2.64 -7.41
CA PHE A 41 1.38 -2.51 -6.32
C PHE A 41 0.89 -3.86 -5.81
N GLU A 42 0.66 -4.80 -6.71
CA GLU A 42 0.28 -6.18 -6.35
C GLU A 42 1.38 -6.85 -5.54
N LYS A 43 2.64 -6.71 -5.97
CA LYS A 43 3.80 -7.17 -5.20
C LYS A 43 3.86 -6.54 -3.81
N TYR A 44 3.70 -5.21 -3.71
CA TYR A 44 3.70 -4.54 -2.41
C TYR A 44 2.56 -5.03 -1.50
N PHE A 45 1.36 -5.24 -2.06
CA PHE A 45 0.21 -5.75 -1.35
C PHE A 45 0.44 -7.16 -0.79
N ILE A 46 0.92 -8.08 -1.64
CA ILE A 46 1.19 -9.48 -1.27
C ILE A 46 2.33 -9.56 -0.26
N ASP A 47 3.45 -8.87 -0.52
CA ASP A 47 4.67 -9.04 0.28
C ASP A 47 4.60 -8.30 1.62
N ASN A 48 3.79 -7.24 1.75
CA ASN A 48 3.81 -6.36 2.93
C ASN A 48 2.46 -6.21 3.61
N LEU A 49 1.40 -5.88 2.85
CA LEU A 49 0.11 -5.51 3.45
C LEU A 49 -0.66 -6.74 3.94
N ILE A 50 -0.68 -7.84 3.19
CA ILE A 50 -1.32 -9.10 3.63
C ILE A 50 -0.68 -9.62 4.92
N PRO A 51 0.67 -9.79 5.02
CA PRO A 51 1.30 -10.25 6.26
C PRO A 51 1.05 -9.32 7.43
N ALA A 52 1.17 -8.00 7.23
CA ALA A 52 0.93 -7.01 8.29
C ALA A 52 -0.50 -7.08 8.82
N TYR A 53 -1.49 -7.17 7.92
CA TYR A 53 -2.90 -7.32 8.30
C TYR A 53 -3.17 -8.62 9.03
N ASN A 54 -2.62 -9.74 8.54
CA ASN A 54 -2.78 -11.04 9.17
C ASN A 54 -2.15 -11.07 10.58
N SER A 55 -0.97 -10.46 10.75
CA SER A 55 -0.31 -10.34 12.05
C SER A 55 -1.14 -9.52 13.02
N TRP A 56 -1.58 -8.32 12.62
CA TRP A 56 -2.42 -7.45 13.43
C TRP A 56 -3.75 -8.12 13.82
N THR A 57 -4.36 -8.85 12.89
CA THR A 57 -5.62 -9.57 13.14
C THR A 57 -5.43 -10.71 14.15
N LYS A 58 -4.31 -11.44 14.08
CA LYS A 58 -3.97 -12.48 15.08
C LYS A 58 -3.77 -11.87 16.47
N GLU A 59 -3.06 -10.75 16.56
CA GLU A 59 -2.82 -10.03 17.80
C GLU A 59 -4.15 -9.59 18.45
N ILE A 60 -5.05 -8.96 17.69
CA ILE A 60 -6.36 -8.56 18.21
C ILE A 60 -7.17 -9.76 18.73
N LYS A 61 -7.20 -10.87 17.99
CA LYS A 61 -7.93 -12.08 18.42
C LYS A 61 -7.35 -12.67 19.71
N SER A 62 -6.04 -12.62 19.90
CA SER A 62 -5.41 -13.08 21.15
C SER A 62 -5.75 -12.20 22.35
N LEU A 63 -5.94 -10.89 22.14
CA LEU A 63 -6.34 -9.97 23.20
C LEU A 63 -7.83 -10.13 23.58
N GLN A 64 -8.67 -10.60 22.66
CA GLN A 64 -10.10 -10.85 22.88
C GLN A 64 -10.42 -12.17 23.58
N THR A 65 -9.43 -13.06 23.77
CA THR A 65 -9.63 -14.40 24.38
C THR A 65 -9.20 -14.46 25.84
N CYS A 66 -8.80 -13.32 26.44
CA CYS A 66 -8.58 -13.16 27.86
C CYS A 66 -9.84 -12.55 28.52
N ASP A 67 -10.95 -13.29 28.53
CA ASP A 67 -12.14 -13.07 29.37
C ASP A 67 -12.69 -14.42 29.83
#